data_AF-A0A7J8X6P3-F1
#
_entry.id   AF-A0A7J8X6P3-F1
#
_cell.length_a   1.000
_cell.length_b   1.000
_cell.length_c   1.000
_cell.angle_alpha   90.00
_cell.angle_beta   90.00
_cell.angle_gamma   90.00
#
_symmetry.space_group_name_H-M   'P 1'
#
loop_
_entity.id
_entity.type
_entity.pdbx_description
1 polymer ?
#
loop_
_entity_poly.entity_id
_entity_poly.type
_entity_poly.pdbx_seq_one_letter_code
_entity_poly.pdbx_strand_id
1 'polypeptide(L)' 'MLRLASKWLLGLTSRGIPSQPVQIFPRLYHENIVNHYNNPRNVGSFNKKDLNINTSVVGARACGDVM' A
#
# COMPACT_ATOMS: atom_id res chain seq x y z
N MET A 1 35.21 -20.41 -29.64
CA MET A 1 36.05 -19.83 -28.57
C MET A 1 36.37 -18.34 -28.79
N LEU A 2 36.72 -17.87 -30.00
CA LEU A 2 37.05 -16.44 -30.22
C LEU A 2 35.90 -15.43 -30.01
N ARG A 3 34.64 -15.84 -30.19
CA ARG A 3 33.46 -14.94 -30.07
C ARG A 3 33.07 -14.55 -28.64
N LEU A 4 33.58 -15.27 -27.64
CA LEU A 4 33.29 -14.99 -26.22
C LEU A 4 34.23 -13.91 -25.66
N ALA A 5 35.50 -13.92 -26.08
CA ALA A 5 36.49 -12.94 -25.67
C ALA A 5 36.18 -11.53 -26.21
N SER A 6 35.67 -11.42 -27.44
CA SER A 6 35.30 -10.13 -28.03
C SER A 6 34.14 -9.44 -27.31
N LYS A 7 33.18 -10.21 -26.76
CA LYS A 7 32.08 -9.66 -25.96
C LYS A 7 32.53 -9.11 -24.61
N TRP A 8 33.61 -9.64 -24.04
CA TRP A 8 34.19 -9.17 -22.78
C TRP A 8 34.96 -7.86 -22.98
N LEU A 9 35.67 -7.72 -24.11
CA LEU A 9 36.42 -6.50 -24.46
C LEU A 9 35.52 -5.32 -24.84
N LEU A 10 34.35 -5.59 -25.44
CA LEU A 10 33.41 -4.56 -25.91
C LEU A 10 32.48 -4.02 -24.80
N GLY A 11 32.63 -4.43 -23.54
CA GLY A 11 31.80 -3.93 -22.42
C GLY A 11 30.30 -4.24 -22.53
N LEU A 12 29.89 -5.05 -23.51
CA LEU A 12 28.49 -5.39 -23.80
C LEU A 12 27.91 -6.46 -22.85
N THR A 13 28.53 -6.68 -21.69
CA THR A 13 27.86 -7.43 -20.61
C THR A 13 26.81 -6.51 -20.00
N SER A 14 25.66 -6.38 -20.67
CA SER A 14 24.45 -5.93 -20.00
C SER A 14 24.19 -6.92 -18.88
N ARG A 15 24.64 -6.59 -17.67
CA ARG A 15 24.22 -7.24 -16.45
C ARG A 15 22.77 -6.84 -16.27
N GLY A 16 21.87 -7.51 -17.00
CA GLY A 16 20.45 -7.48 -16.69
C GLY A 16 20.34 -7.91 -15.24
N ILE A 17 20.07 -6.96 -14.36
CA ILE A 17 19.71 -7.24 -12.97
C ILE A 17 18.49 -8.15 -13.10
N PRO A 18 18.53 -9.42 -12.68
CA PRO A 18 17.33 -10.23 -12.66
C PRO A 18 16.34 -9.47 -11.78
N SER A 19 15.26 -8.98 -12.38
CA SER A 19 14.15 -8.38 -11.65
C SER A 19 13.67 -9.46 -10.69
N GLN A 20 13.93 -9.26 -9.41
CA GLN A 20 13.44 -10.17 -8.38
C GLN A 20 11.93 -10.31 -8.59
N PRO A 21 11.38 -11.53 -8.62
CA PRO A 21 9.93 -11.69 -8.68
C PRO A 21 9.35 -10.94 -7.48
N VAL A 22 8.50 -9.94 -7.74
CA VAL A 22 7.80 -9.21 -6.69
C VAL A 22 6.95 -10.24 -5.94
N GLN A 23 7.37 -10.57 -4.72
CA GLN A 23 6.61 -11.47 -3.87
C GLN A 23 5.37 -10.71 -3.38
N ILE A 24 4.23 -10.97 -4.02
CA ILE A 24 2.95 -10.44 -3.59
C ILE A 24 2.47 -11.29 -2.42
N PHE A 25 2.62 -10.77 -1.21
CA PHE A 25 2.00 -11.37 -0.03
C PHE A 25 0.52 -10.99 0.03
N PRO A 26 -0.39 -11.95 0.21
CA PRO A 26 -1.81 -11.64 0.38
C PRO A 26 -2.01 -10.81 1.65
N ARG A 27 -2.89 -9.81 1.58
CA ARG A 27 -3.31 -9.06 2.76
C ARG A 27 -4.19 -9.99 3.61
N LEU A 28 -3.82 -10.18 4.87
CA LEU A 28 -4.54 -11.06 5.80
C LEU A 28 -5.60 -10.27 6.58
N TYR A 29 -6.68 -9.87 5.90
CA TYR A 29 -7.81 -9.23 6.56
C TYR A 29 -8.77 -10.26 7.14
N HIS A 30 -9.25 -10.01 8.35
CA HIS A 30 -10.33 -10.79 8.94
C HIS A 30 -11.65 -10.50 8.21
N GLU A 31 -12.52 -11.50 8.03
CA GLU A 31 -13.79 -11.37 7.30
C GLU A 31 -14.66 -10.21 7.81
N ASN A 32 -14.79 -10.07 9.13
CA ASN A 32 -15.48 -8.93 9.74
C ASN A 32 -14.96 -7.55 9.30
N ILE A 33 -13.65 -7.40 9.07
CA ILE A 33 -13.06 -6.14 8.59
C ILE A 33 -13.49 -5.90 7.15
N VAL A 34 -13.38 -6.92 6.30
CA VAL A 34 -13.79 -6.86 4.89
C VAL A 34 -15.28 -6.55 4.77
N ASN A 35 -16.11 -7.18 5.59
CA ASN A 35 -17.54 -6.92 5.60
C ASN A 35 -17.86 -5.49 6.03
N HIS A 36 -17.25 -4.98 7.10
CA HIS A 36 -17.50 -3.61 7.54
C HIS A 36 -16.99 -2.56 6.55
N TYR A 37 -15.89 -2.85 5.84
CA TYR A 37 -15.38 -1.99 4.78
C TYR A 37 -16.37 -1.91 3.59
N ASN A 38 -16.89 -3.06 3.14
CA ASN A 38 -17.82 -3.12 2.02
C ASN A 38 -19.23 -2.64 2.38
N ASN A 39 -19.65 -2.81 3.64
CA ASN A 39 -20.97 -2.44 4.15
C ASN A 39 -20.81 -1.58 5.43
N PRO A 40 -20.39 -0.31 5.29
CA PRO A 40 -20.11 0.54 6.44
C PRO A 40 -21.40 0.92 7.15
N ARG A 41 -21.32 0.98 8.49
CA ARG A 41 -22.45 1.30 9.36
C ARG A 41 -22.22 2.68 9.96
N ASN A 42 -23.29 3.45 10.12
CA ASN A 42 -23.27 4.78 10.76
C ASN A 42 -22.39 5.82 10.02
N VAL A 43 -22.32 5.74 8.69
CA VAL A 43 -21.64 6.77 7.89
C VAL A 43 -22.47 8.05 7.92
N GLY A 44 -21.85 9.15 8.34
CA GLY A 44 -22.49 10.45 8.44
C GLY A 44 -21.83 11.32 9.50
N SER A 45 -22.42 12.48 9.78
CA SER A 45 -21.98 13.38 10.84
C SER A 45 -23.18 13.98 11.56
N PHE A 46 -23.07 14.16 12.87
CA PHE A 46 -24.07 14.90 13.64
C PHE A 46 -23.96 16.41 13.42
N ASN A 47 -24.97 17.16 13.84
CA ASN A 47 -24.95 18.62 13.79
C ASN A 47 -23.92 19.16 14.80
N LYS A 48 -22.95 19.94 14.32
CA LYS A 48 -21.89 20.55 15.15
C LYS A 48 -22.39 21.55 16.19
N LYS A 49 -23.63 22.05 16.04
CA LYS A 49 -24.23 23.02 16.97
C LYS A 49 -25.07 22.37 18.07
N ASP A 50 -25.26 21.05 18.04
CA ASP A 50 -26.02 20.35 19.07
C ASP A 50 -25.22 20.34 20.38
N LEU A 51 -25.79 20.92 21.44
CA LEU A 51 -25.13 21.02 22.74
C LEU A 51 -24.94 19.65 23.41
N ASN A 52 -25.68 18.63 22.98
CA ASN A 52 -25.60 17.29 23.53
C ASN A 52 -24.54 16.41 22.83
N ILE A 53 -23.94 16.89 21.73
CA ILE A 53 -23.06 16.07 20.89
C ILE A 53 -21.71 16.76 20.72
N ASN A 54 -20.66 16.10 21.22
CA ASN A 54 -19.29 16.52 20.98
C ASN A 54 -18.74 15.81 19.73
N THR A 55 -18.13 16.58 18.81
CA THR A 55 -17.43 16.04 17.65
C THR A 55 -15.96 16.41 17.74
N SER A 56 -15.08 15.42 17.65
CA SER A 56 -13.64 15.60 17.54
C SER A 56 -13.11 14.85 16.32
N VAL A 57 -12.00 15.33 15.77
CA VAL A 57 -11.29 14.68 14.65
C VAL A 57 -9.89 14.33 15.14
N VAL A 58 -9.46 13.11 14.90
CA VAL A 58 -8.16 12.59 15.35
C VAL A 58 -7.40 12.01 14.16
N GLY A 59 -6.09 12.18 14.07
CA GLY A 59 -5.32 11.60 12.98
C GLY A 59 -3.82 11.58 13.26
N ALA A 60 -3.12 10.70 12.55
CA ALA A 60 -1.68 10.55 12.66
C ALA A 60 -1.04 10.58 11.27
N ARG A 61 -0.31 11.67 10.96
CA ARG A 61 0.28 11.92 9.64
C ARG A 61 1.20 10.79 9.16
N ALA A 62 1.95 10.17 10.07
CA ALA A 62 2.88 9.09 9.73
C ALA A 62 2.16 7.84 9.18
N CYS A 63 0.92 7.61 9.60
CA CYS A 63 0.12 6.45 9.19
C CYS A 63 -0.78 6.75 7.99
N GLY A 64 -0.95 8.02 7.63
CA GLY A 64 -1.83 8.44 6.54
C GLY A 64 -3.32 8.23 6.83
N ASP A 65 -3.71 8.26 8.11
CA ASP A 65 -5.07 7.96 8.56
C ASP A 65 -5.65 9.09 9.43
N VAL A 66 -6.97 9.27 9.33
CA VAL A 66 -7.80 10.24 10.07
C VAL A 66 -9.12 9.55 10.43
N MET A 67 -9.51 9.69 11.69
CA MET A 67 -10.75 9.18 12.27
C MET A 67 -11.70 10.33 12.64
#